data_AF-A0A938VUZ3-F1
#
_entry.id   AF-A0A938VUZ3-F1
#
_cell.length_a   1.000
_cell.length_b   1.000
_cell.length_c   1.000
_cell.angle_alpha   90.00
_cell.angle_beta   90.00
_cell.angle_gamma   90.00
#
_symmetry.space_group_name_H-M   'P 1'
#
loop_
_entity.id
_entity.type
_entity.pdbx_description
1 polymer ?
#
loop_
_entity_poly.entity_id
_entity_poly.type
_entity_poly.pdbx_seq_one_letter_code
_entity_poly.pdbx_strand_id
1 'polypeptide(L)'
;ADEFRRRRGYDLLSRLPALWDADGPEGERVRADYHAVRAALAEEAWFKPQAAWFSRYGMICGFDTDDGARYAEPVNAVVRYADYPRTHRWYGAPGTDHRGDPKFYSSLAHLYGLPRVWLEAFHSSGWGATPEETFDWLLPWLRAGATLWDPHAVYYSTRGGWWEWAPLSYCWRQPYWRHFRLLTLAVTRLGWLLSQGRHVCDIAVLYPTAAVHAHLTPTGPLPEATAISAAYLELVGRLTWEDKRVGALDRERRDFDVVDDASVQQSQVADGLLVIGSEQYGVVILPRCTALERATAARLCAFVEAGGRLVAVGEAPALEVDGDGAQVGRLRALLESGRAICVAGAADVPAALADRPRAIEAPVPVLHRRDGDRAIVFVSAAFPGAAQVDGRIPDIQVDLDHARYARTMRLRVTGVTGDPDLWDPFTGERCCVPARAVPGGVEVDVTFPHGPAAVLVWPGAPSSPRLLPAPIRVWQRVDGPWAVRLEPTLDNRFGDFALPAHAGAPPVQTWRFEHRLEPDGVDGLAAGWWGGGAPAGGR
;
A
#
# COMPACT_ATOMS: atom_id res chain seq x y z
N ALA A 1 -31.33 -13.75 -13.05
CA ALA A 1 -31.99 -13.31 -14.30
C ALA A 1 -33.02 -12.22 -14.02
N ASP A 2 -33.98 -12.43 -13.11
CA ASP A 2 -35.03 -11.43 -12.83
C ASP A 2 -34.48 -10.09 -12.38
N GLU A 3 -33.50 -10.10 -11.48
CA GLU A 3 -32.88 -8.87 -11.00
C GLU A 3 -32.11 -8.12 -12.11
N PHE A 4 -31.48 -8.87 -13.01
CA PHE A 4 -30.82 -8.29 -14.17
C PHE A 4 -31.85 -7.58 -15.05
N ARG A 5 -32.96 -8.26 -15.38
CA ARG A 5 -34.04 -7.69 -16.19
C ARG A 5 -34.62 -6.44 -15.53
N ARG A 6 -34.80 -6.46 -14.21
CA ARG A 6 -35.29 -5.32 -13.43
C ARG A 6 -34.36 -4.10 -13.49
N ARG A 7 -33.04 -4.31 -13.41
CA ARG A 7 -32.05 -3.21 -13.37
C ARG A 7 -31.63 -2.70 -14.75
N ARG A 8 -31.55 -3.58 -15.75
CA ARG A 8 -31.02 -3.28 -17.10
C ARG A 8 -32.10 -3.12 -18.16
N GLY A 9 -33.33 -3.55 -17.87
CA GLY A 9 -34.47 -3.38 -18.78
C GLY A 9 -34.52 -4.40 -19.94
N TYR A 10 -33.66 -5.42 -19.95
CA TYR A 10 -33.70 -6.50 -20.94
C TYR A 10 -33.40 -7.86 -20.33
N ASP A 11 -33.80 -8.93 -21.03
CA ASP A 11 -33.59 -10.30 -20.57
C ASP A 11 -32.16 -10.77 -20.84
N LEU A 12 -31.40 -11.10 -19.78
CA LEU A 12 -30.07 -11.69 -19.92
C LEU A 12 -30.12 -13.04 -20.63
N LEU A 13 -31.17 -13.84 -20.40
CA LEU A 13 -31.22 -15.21 -20.93
C LEU A 13 -31.32 -15.23 -22.46
N SER A 14 -31.92 -14.21 -23.08
CA SER A 14 -31.97 -14.08 -24.54
C SER A 14 -30.63 -13.61 -25.14
N ARG A 15 -29.70 -13.13 -24.31
CA ARG A 15 -28.36 -12.67 -24.67
C ARG A 15 -27.26 -13.49 -24.03
N LEU A 16 -27.58 -14.66 -23.47
CA LEU A 16 -26.65 -15.46 -22.67
C LEU A 16 -25.33 -15.80 -23.39
N PRO A 17 -25.30 -16.14 -24.70
CA PRO A 17 -24.05 -16.38 -25.42
C PRO A 17 -23.10 -15.19 -25.44
N ALA A 18 -23.61 -13.96 -25.30
CA ALA A 18 -22.79 -12.75 -25.34
C ALA A 18 -21.83 -12.61 -24.15
N LEU A 19 -22.05 -13.39 -23.08
CA LEU A 19 -21.10 -13.48 -21.97
C LEU A 19 -19.81 -14.25 -22.31
N TRP A 20 -19.81 -15.07 -23.38
CA TRP A 20 -18.66 -15.87 -23.81
C TRP A 20 -18.16 -15.50 -25.20
N ASP A 21 -19.04 -15.49 -26.19
CA ASP A 21 -18.66 -15.60 -27.60
C ASP A 21 -19.01 -14.36 -28.45
N ALA A 22 -19.65 -13.34 -27.86
CA ALA A 22 -19.96 -12.11 -28.60
C ALA A 22 -18.77 -11.16 -28.59
N ASP A 23 -18.15 -10.99 -29.76
CA ASP A 23 -17.17 -9.96 -30.02
C ASP A 23 -17.85 -8.61 -30.32
N GLY A 24 -17.14 -7.53 -29.98
CA GLY A 24 -17.55 -6.16 -30.25
C GLY A 24 -18.53 -5.55 -29.23
N PRO A 25 -19.05 -4.34 -29.53
CA PRO A 25 -19.69 -3.47 -28.55
C PRO A 25 -20.93 -4.05 -27.84
N GLU A 26 -21.70 -4.89 -28.52
CA GLU A 26 -22.88 -5.53 -27.90
C GLU A 26 -22.46 -6.53 -26.82
N GLY A 27 -21.49 -7.40 -27.11
CA GLY A 27 -20.97 -8.37 -26.16
C GLY A 27 -20.31 -7.70 -24.96
N GLU A 28 -19.52 -6.66 -25.22
CA GLU A 28 -18.89 -5.83 -24.20
C GLU A 28 -19.91 -5.20 -23.25
N ARG A 29 -21.00 -4.62 -23.79
CA ARG A 29 -22.10 -4.05 -22.98
C ARG A 29 -22.81 -5.11 -22.15
N VAL A 30 -23.13 -6.27 -22.73
CA VAL A 30 -23.81 -7.35 -22.00
C VAL A 30 -22.95 -7.87 -20.85
N ARG A 31 -21.64 -8.04 -21.06
CA ARG A 31 -20.70 -8.43 -19.99
C ARG A 31 -20.57 -7.35 -18.93
N ALA A 32 -20.47 -6.08 -19.34
CA ALA A 32 -20.43 -4.94 -18.44
C ALA A 32 -21.65 -4.89 -17.52
N ASP A 33 -22.84 -4.97 -18.11
CA ASP A 33 -24.11 -4.99 -17.38
C ASP A 33 -24.23 -6.20 -16.44
N TYR A 34 -23.74 -7.38 -16.87
CA TYR A 34 -23.77 -8.61 -16.06
C TYR A 34 -22.91 -8.46 -14.80
N HIS A 35 -21.65 -8.05 -14.95
CA HIS A 35 -20.76 -7.90 -13.80
C HIS A 35 -21.19 -6.75 -12.89
N ALA A 36 -21.74 -5.66 -13.44
CA ALA A 36 -22.26 -4.56 -12.63
C ALA A 36 -23.51 -4.95 -11.82
N VAL A 37 -24.41 -5.80 -12.37
CA VAL A 37 -25.54 -6.37 -11.60
C VAL A 37 -25.04 -7.35 -10.54
N ARG A 38 -24.07 -8.22 -10.89
CA ARG A 38 -23.43 -9.14 -9.95
C ARG A 38 -22.79 -8.39 -8.77
N ALA A 39 -22.07 -7.31 -9.06
CA ALA A 39 -21.44 -6.46 -8.05
C ALA A 39 -22.47 -5.80 -7.13
N ALA A 40 -23.54 -5.25 -7.69
CA ALA A 40 -24.60 -4.63 -6.91
C ALA A 40 -25.29 -5.63 -5.97
N LEU A 41 -25.56 -6.84 -6.46
CA LEU A 41 -26.14 -7.92 -5.66
C LEU A 41 -25.21 -8.35 -4.52
N ALA A 42 -23.91 -8.51 -4.80
CA ALA A 42 -22.92 -8.85 -3.77
C ALA A 42 -22.84 -7.76 -2.69
N GLU A 43 -22.74 -6.49 -3.10
CA GLU A 43 -22.72 -5.33 -2.21
C GLU A 43 -23.95 -5.28 -1.28
N GLU A 44 -25.14 -5.47 -1.83
CA GLU A 44 -26.40 -5.41 -1.10
C GLU A 44 -26.63 -6.61 -0.17
N ALA A 45 -26.22 -7.81 -0.59
CA ALA A 45 -26.47 -9.03 0.17
C ALA A 45 -25.47 -9.28 1.30
N TRP A 46 -24.21 -8.86 1.12
CA TRP A 46 -23.12 -9.20 2.06
C TRP A 46 -22.48 -7.98 2.71
N PHE A 47 -21.93 -7.06 1.92
CA PHE A 47 -21.05 -6.00 2.42
C PHE A 47 -21.81 -4.93 3.20
N LYS A 48 -22.95 -4.44 2.68
CA LYS A 48 -23.78 -3.45 3.38
C LYS A 48 -24.34 -3.99 4.71
N PRO A 49 -24.97 -5.19 4.78
CA PRO A 49 -25.46 -5.73 6.03
C PRO A 49 -24.36 -5.94 7.08
N GLN A 50 -23.20 -6.42 6.65
CA GLN A 50 -22.06 -6.63 7.53
C GLN A 50 -21.54 -5.31 8.10
N ALA A 51 -21.30 -4.31 7.26
CA ALA A 51 -20.86 -2.99 7.71
C ALA A 51 -21.88 -2.32 8.64
N ALA A 52 -23.17 -2.44 8.36
CA ALA A 52 -24.24 -1.95 9.23
C ALA A 52 -24.20 -2.62 10.61
N TRP A 53 -23.89 -3.93 10.68
CA TRP A 53 -23.75 -4.64 11.94
C TRP A 53 -22.56 -4.14 12.76
N PHE A 54 -21.37 -3.98 12.16
CA PHE A 54 -20.20 -3.45 12.87
C PHE A 54 -20.43 -2.01 13.37
N SER A 55 -21.01 -1.16 12.51
CA SER A 55 -21.36 0.22 12.86
C SER A 55 -22.35 0.30 14.02
N ARG A 56 -23.39 -0.57 14.04
CA ARG A 56 -24.36 -0.65 15.14
C ARG A 56 -23.71 -0.86 16.51
N TYR A 57 -22.56 -1.51 16.58
CA TYR A 57 -21.84 -1.78 17.83
C TYR A 57 -20.60 -0.90 18.02
N GLY A 58 -20.43 0.14 17.19
CA GLY A 58 -19.27 1.05 17.29
C GLY A 58 -17.93 0.38 17.00
N MET A 59 -17.93 -0.70 16.21
CA MET A 59 -16.73 -1.45 15.86
C MET A 59 -16.20 -1.02 14.50
N ILE A 60 -14.88 -0.98 14.37
CA ILE A 60 -14.18 -0.83 13.09
C ILE A 60 -14.14 -2.21 12.44
N CYS A 61 -14.52 -2.30 11.16
CA CYS A 61 -14.34 -3.51 10.37
C CYS A 61 -13.20 -3.35 9.36
N GLY A 62 -12.28 -4.31 9.37
CA GLY A 62 -11.27 -4.54 8.35
C GLY A 62 -11.29 -6.02 7.99
N PHE A 63 -10.95 -6.35 6.75
CA PHE A 63 -10.96 -7.73 6.26
C PHE A 63 -9.73 -7.96 5.39
N ASP A 64 -9.06 -9.07 5.60
CA ASP A 64 -8.11 -9.58 4.62
C ASP A 64 -8.86 -10.10 3.39
N THR A 65 -8.17 -10.11 2.25
CA THR A 65 -8.74 -10.47 0.96
C THR A 65 -7.86 -11.39 0.16
N ASP A 66 -8.47 -12.17 -0.72
CA ASP A 66 -7.81 -13.23 -1.48
C ASP A 66 -6.71 -12.72 -2.42
N ASP A 67 -5.76 -13.60 -2.73
CA ASP A 67 -4.65 -13.30 -3.63
C ASP A 67 -5.17 -12.85 -5.01
N GLY A 68 -4.49 -11.87 -5.62
CA GLY A 68 -4.94 -11.19 -6.82
C GLY A 68 -5.65 -9.88 -6.48
N ALA A 69 -6.80 -9.99 -5.80
CA ALA A 69 -7.59 -8.82 -5.40
C ALA A 69 -6.84 -7.95 -4.39
N ARG A 70 -6.09 -8.56 -3.46
CA ARG A 70 -5.28 -7.80 -2.49
C ARG A 70 -4.22 -6.90 -3.12
N TYR A 71 -3.70 -7.29 -4.30
CA TYR A 71 -2.73 -6.51 -5.09
C TYR A 71 -3.41 -5.38 -5.88
N ALA A 72 -4.70 -5.15 -5.65
CA ALA A 72 -5.55 -4.29 -6.47
C ALA A 72 -5.52 -4.65 -7.96
N GLU A 73 -5.25 -5.90 -8.34
CA GLU A 73 -5.22 -6.31 -9.75
C GLU A 73 -6.64 -6.30 -10.33
N PRO A 74 -6.93 -5.48 -11.37
CA PRO A 74 -8.30 -5.25 -11.82
C PRO A 74 -9.07 -6.52 -12.19
N VAL A 75 -8.48 -7.44 -12.97
CA VAL A 75 -9.12 -8.72 -13.31
C VAL A 75 -9.44 -9.54 -12.08
N ASN A 76 -8.46 -9.76 -11.18
CA ASN A 76 -8.68 -10.58 -9.99
C ASN A 76 -9.66 -9.94 -9.01
N ALA A 77 -9.64 -8.62 -8.87
CA ALA A 77 -10.63 -7.87 -8.09
C ALA A 77 -12.06 -8.13 -8.57
N VAL A 78 -12.30 -8.09 -9.89
CA VAL A 78 -13.61 -8.38 -10.48
C VAL A 78 -13.96 -9.89 -10.39
N VAL A 79 -13.00 -10.78 -10.61
CA VAL A 79 -13.24 -12.23 -10.50
C VAL A 79 -13.65 -12.60 -9.07
N ARG A 80 -12.92 -12.13 -8.05
CA ARG A 80 -13.14 -12.51 -6.65
C ARG A 80 -14.31 -11.76 -6.01
N TYR A 81 -14.43 -10.47 -6.28
CA TYR A 81 -15.35 -9.58 -5.54
C TYR A 81 -16.36 -8.85 -6.42
N ALA A 82 -16.43 -9.17 -7.73
CA ALA A 82 -17.26 -8.51 -8.74
C ALA A 82 -16.88 -7.05 -9.01
N ASP A 83 -16.72 -6.25 -7.97
CA ASP A 83 -16.21 -4.87 -8.01
C ASP A 83 -15.65 -4.56 -6.62
N TYR A 84 -14.33 -4.59 -6.49
CA TYR A 84 -13.68 -4.45 -5.19
C TYR A 84 -13.90 -3.07 -4.57
N PRO A 85 -13.58 -1.93 -5.23
CA PRO A 85 -13.85 -0.61 -4.65
C PRO A 85 -15.29 -0.45 -4.15
N ARG A 86 -16.26 -0.88 -4.97
CA ARG A 86 -17.69 -0.78 -4.62
C ARG A 86 -18.10 -1.60 -3.41
N THR A 87 -17.58 -2.82 -3.29
CA THR A 87 -17.94 -3.73 -2.19
C THR A 87 -17.18 -3.39 -0.91
N HIS A 88 -15.95 -2.87 -1.00
CA HIS A 88 -15.06 -2.66 0.14
C HIS A 88 -15.07 -1.23 0.70
N ARG A 89 -15.70 -0.26 0.02
CA ARG A 89 -15.94 1.10 0.55
C ARG A 89 -16.72 1.16 1.87
N TRP A 90 -17.37 0.06 2.24
CA TRP A 90 -18.14 -0.07 3.47
C TRP A 90 -17.29 -0.41 4.70
N TYR A 91 -16.00 -0.71 4.51
CA TYR A 91 -15.11 -1.07 5.60
C TYR A 91 -14.72 0.15 6.44
N GLY A 92 -14.66 0.00 7.77
CA GLY A 92 -14.25 1.07 8.66
C GLY A 92 -12.73 1.31 8.65
N ALA A 93 -11.96 0.27 8.30
CA ALA A 93 -10.52 0.35 8.05
C ALA A 93 -10.17 -0.55 6.86
N PRO A 94 -10.30 -0.07 5.61
CA PRO A 94 -9.84 -0.83 4.44
C PRO A 94 -8.34 -1.11 4.59
N GLY A 95 -7.89 -2.25 4.10
CA GLY A 95 -6.53 -2.69 4.35
C GLY A 95 -6.23 -4.04 3.75
N THR A 96 -5.06 -4.55 4.08
CA THR A 96 -4.53 -5.79 3.51
C THR A 96 -3.49 -6.41 4.44
N ASP A 97 -3.17 -7.68 4.20
CA ASP A 97 -1.90 -8.24 4.66
C ASP A 97 -0.69 -7.61 3.93
N HIS A 98 0.53 -7.93 4.36
CA HIS A 98 1.79 -7.48 3.75
C HIS A 98 2.01 -7.92 2.29
N ARG A 99 1.12 -8.73 1.72
CA ARG A 99 1.17 -9.09 0.31
C ARG A 99 0.34 -8.13 -0.54
N GLY A 100 -0.63 -7.37 0.00
CA GLY A 100 -1.38 -6.41 -0.83
C GLY A 100 -0.71 -5.05 -1.03
N ASP A 101 -1.31 -4.25 -1.91
CA ASP A 101 -0.84 -2.89 -2.17
C ASP A 101 -1.53 -1.87 -1.21
N PRO A 102 -0.80 -1.26 -0.26
CA PRO A 102 -1.38 -0.32 0.70
C PRO A 102 -1.99 0.93 0.05
N LYS A 103 -1.52 1.34 -1.13
CA LYS A 103 -1.92 2.60 -1.75
C LYS A 103 -3.36 2.58 -2.23
N PHE A 104 -3.81 1.42 -2.72
CA PHE A 104 -5.20 1.24 -3.13
C PHE A 104 -6.17 1.40 -1.94
N TYR A 105 -5.81 0.84 -0.77
CA TYR A 105 -6.64 0.91 0.44
C TYR A 105 -6.65 2.29 1.09
N SER A 106 -5.52 3.00 1.09
CA SER A 106 -5.50 4.39 1.54
C SER A 106 -6.30 5.30 0.63
N SER A 107 -6.29 5.05 -0.68
CA SER A 107 -7.15 5.76 -1.63
C SER A 107 -8.62 5.56 -1.28
N LEU A 108 -9.08 4.32 -1.02
CA LEU A 108 -10.44 4.07 -0.55
C LEU A 108 -10.73 4.80 0.77
N ALA A 109 -9.79 4.84 1.71
CA ALA A 109 -9.99 5.58 2.95
C ALA A 109 -10.13 7.09 2.71
N HIS A 110 -9.33 7.67 1.82
CA HIS A 110 -9.42 9.09 1.47
C HIS A 110 -10.75 9.44 0.81
N LEU A 111 -11.17 8.67 -0.19
CA LEU A 111 -12.37 8.92 -0.99
C LEU A 111 -13.66 8.85 -0.16
N TYR A 112 -13.70 7.94 0.81
CA TYR A 112 -14.88 7.69 1.65
C TYR A 112 -14.76 8.27 3.07
N GLY A 113 -13.70 9.04 3.36
CA GLY A 113 -13.52 9.68 4.67
C GLY A 113 -13.34 8.71 5.83
N LEU A 114 -12.69 7.57 5.59
CA LEU A 114 -12.51 6.50 6.56
C LEU A 114 -11.28 6.78 7.44
N PRO A 115 -11.33 6.48 8.74
CA PRO A 115 -10.37 7.01 9.70
C PRO A 115 -8.99 6.34 9.66
N ARG A 116 -8.91 5.08 9.20
CA ARG A 116 -7.72 4.22 9.32
C ARG A 116 -7.55 3.33 8.10
N VAL A 117 -6.32 2.92 7.88
CA VAL A 117 -5.94 1.92 6.86
C VAL A 117 -5.21 0.79 7.58
N TRP A 118 -5.79 -0.41 7.53
CA TRP A 118 -5.31 -1.59 8.24
C TRP A 118 -4.18 -2.29 7.48
N LEU A 119 -3.23 -2.84 8.23
CA LEU A 119 -2.11 -3.60 7.71
C LEU A 119 -1.77 -4.77 8.64
N GLU A 120 -2.05 -5.99 8.22
CA GLU A 120 -1.55 -7.21 8.88
C GLU A 120 -0.20 -7.60 8.28
N ALA A 121 0.90 -7.44 9.02
CA ALA A 121 2.21 -7.53 8.39
C ALA A 121 3.25 -8.43 9.06
N PHE A 122 4.09 -8.97 8.16
CA PHE A 122 5.34 -9.70 8.35
C PHE A 122 5.25 -11.02 9.08
N HIS A 123 4.14 -11.73 8.87
CA HIS A 123 4.13 -13.16 9.14
C HIS A 123 5.17 -13.88 8.26
N SER A 124 5.63 -15.03 8.72
CA SER A 124 6.61 -15.87 8.02
C SER A 124 7.96 -15.20 7.71
N SER A 125 8.32 -14.09 8.37
CA SER A 125 9.66 -13.50 8.30
C SER A 125 10.72 -14.25 9.11
N GLY A 126 10.32 -15.29 9.84
CA GLY A 126 11.21 -16.09 10.67
C GLY A 126 11.47 -15.47 12.04
N TRP A 127 11.87 -16.32 12.99
CA TRP A 127 12.16 -15.92 14.38
C TRP A 127 13.35 -14.97 14.53
N GLY A 128 14.19 -14.85 13.50
CA GLY A 128 15.34 -13.96 13.47
C GLY A 128 15.03 -12.52 13.10
N ALA A 129 13.82 -12.21 12.63
CA ALA A 129 13.46 -10.86 12.20
C ALA A 129 13.62 -9.84 13.34
N THR A 130 14.34 -8.77 13.05
CA THR A 130 14.69 -7.72 14.00
C THR A 130 13.68 -6.57 13.97
N PRO A 131 13.59 -5.76 15.06
CA PRO A 131 12.80 -4.53 15.05
C PRO A 131 13.23 -3.53 13.97
N GLU A 132 14.53 -3.48 13.66
CA GLU A 132 15.12 -2.63 12.64
C GLU A 132 14.64 -3.01 11.23
N GLU A 133 14.73 -4.29 10.89
CA GLU A 133 14.18 -4.83 9.64
C GLU A 133 12.67 -4.61 9.55
N THR A 134 11.94 -4.91 10.62
CA THR A 134 10.48 -4.71 10.67
C THR A 134 10.12 -3.26 10.40
N PHE A 135 10.84 -2.30 10.99
CA PHE A 135 10.58 -0.88 10.73
C PHE A 135 10.91 -0.46 9.30
N ASP A 136 12.02 -0.95 8.74
CA ASP A 136 12.36 -0.70 7.33
C ASP A 136 11.26 -1.20 6.39
N TRP A 137 10.76 -2.40 6.64
CA TRP A 137 9.68 -2.99 5.85
C TRP A 137 8.37 -2.21 5.98
N LEU A 138 8.12 -1.51 7.09
CA LEU A 138 6.93 -0.66 7.26
C LEU A 138 7.00 0.65 6.49
N LEU A 139 8.19 1.15 6.14
CA LEU A 139 8.35 2.48 5.52
C LEU A 139 7.49 2.68 4.25
N PRO A 140 7.49 1.76 3.26
CA PRO A 140 6.64 1.88 2.08
C PRO A 140 5.15 1.96 2.41
N TRP A 141 4.68 1.18 3.40
CA TRP A 141 3.27 1.12 3.79
C TRP A 141 2.84 2.37 4.53
N LEU A 142 3.64 2.83 5.50
CA LEU A 142 3.39 4.09 6.21
C LEU A 142 3.34 5.26 5.23
N ARG A 143 4.26 5.29 4.25
CA ARG A 143 4.26 6.29 3.18
C ARG A 143 3.03 6.18 2.27
N ALA A 144 2.62 4.96 1.92
CA ALA A 144 1.44 4.74 1.09
C ALA A 144 0.13 5.06 1.82
N GLY A 145 0.14 5.20 3.15
CA GLY A 145 -1.01 5.63 3.95
C GLY A 145 -1.54 4.60 4.95
N ALA A 146 -0.82 3.49 5.18
CA ALA A 146 -1.15 2.55 6.25
C ALA A 146 -0.99 3.24 7.62
N THR A 147 -2.00 3.11 8.49
CA THR A 147 -2.05 3.84 9.77
C THR A 147 -2.44 2.96 10.96
N LEU A 148 -2.85 1.71 10.72
CA LEU A 148 -3.19 0.73 11.74
C LEU A 148 -2.41 -0.56 11.46
N TRP A 149 -1.22 -0.66 12.04
CA TRP A 149 -0.39 -1.85 11.96
C TRP A 149 -0.87 -2.91 12.95
N ASP A 150 -1.12 -4.10 12.43
CA ASP A 150 -1.45 -5.32 13.13
C ASP A 150 -0.29 -6.32 12.96
N PRO A 151 0.59 -6.47 13.97
CA PRO A 151 1.74 -7.36 13.87
C PRO A 151 1.28 -8.81 13.94
N HIS A 152 1.42 -9.56 12.84
CA HIS A 152 1.19 -10.99 12.86
C HIS A 152 2.42 -11.71 13.45
N ALA A 153 2.37 -12.32 14.63
CA ALA A 153 1.25 -12.43 15.57
C ALA A 153 1.77 -12.54 17.02
N VAL A 154 0.86 -12.61 18.00
CA VAL A 154 1.18 -13.12 19.34
C VAL A 154 0.65 -14.54 19.47
N TYR A 155 1.54 -15.53 19.47
CA TYR A 155 1.14 -16.92 19.59
C TYR A 155 0.78 -17.26 21.02
N TYR A 156 -0.45 -17.72 21.20
CA TYR A 156 -0.91 -18.25 22.49
C TYR A 156 -0.14 -19.52 22.88
N SER A 157 0.18 -20.40 21.92
CA SER A 157 0.90 -21.66 22.14
C SER A 157 1.84 -21.96 20.97
N THR A 158 3.01 -22.54 21.27
CA THR A 158 3.99 -23.06 20.30
C THR A 158 4.03 -24.59 20.24
N ARG A 159 3.21 -25.27 21.07
CA ARG A 159 3.20 -26.73 21.23
C ARG A 159 2.83 -27.43 19.93
N GLY A 160 3.64 -28.40 19.48
CA GLY A 160 3.30 -29.27 18.36
C GLY A 160 3.59 -28.67 16.99
N GLY A 161 4.70 -27.92 16.87
CA GLY A 161 5.14 -27.34 15.59
C GLY A 161 4.50 -26.01 15.24
N TRP A 162 3.60 -25.46 16.07
CA TRP A 162 2.93 -24.18 15.81
C TRP A 162 3.90 -23.00 15.71
N TRP A 163 5.10 -23.12 16.27
CA TRP A 163 6.17 -22.15 16.11
C TRP A 163 6.71 -22.04 14.67
N GLU A 164 6.49 -23.05 13.82
CA GLU A 164 6.96 -23.11 12.42
C GLU A 164 5.93 -22.54 11.43
N TRP A 165 4.65 -22.42 11.84
CA TRP A 165 3.56 -22.18 10.90
C TRP A 165 3.64 -20.81 10.18
N ALA A 166 3.83 -19.72 10.92
CA ALA A 166 3.96 -18.37 10.35
C ALA A 166 4.85 -17.43 11.20
N PRO A 167 6.09 -17.84 11.50
CA PRO A 167 6.98 -17.13 12.42
C PRO A 167 7.31 -15.72 11.93
N LEU A 168 7.54 -14.74 12.77
CA LEU A 168 7.72 -14.83 14.22
C LEU A 168 6.44 -14.64 15.04
N SER A 169 6.59 -14.78 16.35
CA SER A 169 5.69 -14.15 17.30
C SER A 169 6.30 -12.88 17.93
N TYR A 170 5.61 -11.75 17.83
CA TYR A 170 5.97 -10.47 18.47
C TYR A 170 5.58 -10.46 19.95
N CYS A 171 6.22 -11.32 20.75
CA CYS A 171 5.92 -11.46 22.18
C CYS A 171 7.18 -11.64 23.04
N TRP A 172 6.99 -11.96 24.33
CA TRP A 172 8.07 -12.24 25.29
C TRP A 172 9.04 -13.36 24.88
N ARG A 173 8.69 -14.12 23.82
CA ARG A 173 9.58 -15.13 23.24
C ARG A 173 10.72 -14.54 22.42
N GLN A 174 10.62 -13.27 22.01
CA GLN A 174 11.67 -12.56 21.29
C GLN A 174 12.73 -12.00 22.24
N PRO A 175 14.03 -12.17 21.94
CA PRO A 175 15.11 -11.65 22.80
C PRO A 175 15.08 -10.12 22.92
N TYR A 176 14.50 -9.43 21.94
CA TYR A 176 14.32 -7.98 21.93
C TYR A 176 13.00 -7.49 22.54
N TRP A 177 12.16 -8.36 23.14
CA TRP A 177 10.83 -7.97 23.63
C TRP A 177 10.85 -6.74 24.56
N ARG A 178 11.83 -6.66 25.47
CA ARG A 178 12.03 -5.51 26.37
C ARG A 178 12.25 -4.17 25.63
N HIS A 179 12.71 -4.22 24.39
CA HIS A 179 12.98 -3.08 23.52
C HIS A 179 11.89 -2.86 22.46
N PHE A 180 10.96 -3.81 22.27
CA PHE A 180 9.89 -3.72 21.26
C PHE A 180 9.01 -2.48 21.42
N ARG A 181 8.98 -1.90 22.62
CA ARG A 181 8.35 -0.60 22.90
C ARG A 181 8.89 0.54 22.02
N LEU A 182 10.17 0.54 21.67
CA LEU A 182 10.78 1.59 20.84
C LEU A 182 10.16 1.60 19.43
N LEU A 183 10.06 0.43 18.80
CA LEU A 183 9.40 0.23 17.52
C LEU A 183 7.92 0.62 17.59
N THR A 184 7.18 0.03 18.52
CA THR A 184 5.71 0.22 18.61
C THR A 184 5.32 1.65 18.94
N LEU A 185 6.08 2.39 19.76
CA LEU A 185 5.82 3.81 19.99
C LEU A 185 6.06 4.65 18.74
N ALA A 186 7.10 4.35 17.95
CA ALA A 186 7.34 5.03 16.69
C ALA A 186 6.20 4.81 15.70
N VAL A 187 5.79 3.56 15.51
CA VAL A 187 4.64 3.21 14.65
C VAL A 187 3.34 3.83 15.17
N THR A 188 3.12 3.88 16.48
CA THR A 188 1.93 4.51 17.08
C THR A 188 1.89 6.02 16.81
N ARG A 189 3.01 6.73 17.00
CA ARG A 189 3.09 8.17 16.73
C ARG A 189 2.87 8.48 15.26
N LEU A 190 3.49 7.69 14.36
CA LEU A 190 3.30 7.82 12.92
C LEU A 190 1.86 7.50 12.53
N GLY A 191 1.32 6.35 12.96
CA GLY A 191 -0.06 5.96 12.66
C GLY A 191 -1.08 7.01 13.11
N TRP A 192 -0.90 7.63 14.29
CA TRP A 192 -1.75 8.74 14.72
C TRP A 192 -1.59 9.97 13.81
N LEU A 193 -0.36 10.43 13.60
CA LEU A 193 -0.08 11.67 12.87
C LEU A 193 -0.48 11.58 11.40
N LEU A 194 -0.24 10.44 10.77
CA LEU A 194 -0.57 10.17 9.36
C LEU A 194 -2.06 9.89 9.12
N SER A 195 -2.86 9.79 10.19
CA SER A 195 -4.33 9.79 10.12
C SER A 195 -4.96 11.18 10.31
N GLN A 196 -4.17 12.22 10.63
CA GLN A 196 -4.73 13.55 10.89
C GLN A 196 -5.00 14.33 9.60
N GLY A 197 -6.02 15.17 9.61
CA GLY A 197 -6.38 16.02 8.48
C GLY A 197 -6.67 15.24 7.20
N ARG A 198 -6.54 15.92 6.06
CA ARG A 198 -6.75 15.34 4.73
C ARG A 198 -5.42 15.00 4.05
N HIS A 199 -5.47 14.05 3.13
CA HIS A 199 -4.37 13.78 2.22
C HIS A 199 -4.24 14.92 1.19
N VAL A 200 -3.06 15.06 0.61
CA VAL A 200 -2.76 16.06 -0.41
C VAL A 200 -1.97 15.42 -1.55
N CYS A 201 -2.68 14.99 -2.59
CA CYS A 201 -2.09 14.62 -3.87
C CYS A 201 -2.84 15.30 -5.03
N ASP A 202 -2.18 15.44 -6.18
CA ASP A 202 -2.73 16.13 -7.36
C ASP A 202 -3.30 15.16 -8.41
N ILE A 203 -3.02 13.87 -8.27
CA ILE A 203 -3.24 12.85 -9.30
C ILE A 203 -4.27 11.82 -8.83
N ALA A 204 -5.34 11.66 -9.60
CA ALA A 204 -6.24 10.52 -9.51
C ALA A 204 -5.97 9.53 -10.65
N VAL A 205 -5.86 8.24 -10.34
CA VAL A 205 -5.79 7.14 -11.31
C VAL A 205 -7.12 6.40 -11.27
N LEU A 206 -7.86 6.37 -12.38
CA LEU A 206 -9.13 5.64 -12.41
C LEU A 206 -8.87 4.13 -12.31
N TYR A 207 -9.55 3.46 -11.39
CA TYR A 207 -9.58 2.01 -11.32
C TYR A 207 -10.44 1.46 -12.47
N PRO A 208 -9.90 0.65 -13.39
CA PRO A 208 -10.55 0.38 -14.68
C PRO A 208 -11.65 -0.70 -14.59
N THR A 209 -12.52 -0.66 -13.58
CA THR A 209 -13.57 -1.66 -13.32
C THR A 209 -14.49 -1.83 -14.53
N ALA A 210 -15.03 -0.73 -15.06
CA ALA A 210 -15.98 -0.77 -16.19
C ALA A 210 -15.36 -1.42 -17.44
N ALA A 211 -14.09 -1.11 -17.73
CA ALA A 211 -13.34 -1.71 -18.84
C ALA A 211 -13.08 -3.21 -18.61
N VAL A 212 -12.69 -3.61 -17.39
CA VAL A 212 -12.55 -5.04 -17.07
C VAL A 212 -13.88 -5.78 -17.15
N HIS A 213 -14.98 -5.20 -16.67
CA HIS A 213 -16.31 -5.81 -16.77
C HIS A 213 -16.69 -6.07 -18.23
N ALA A 214 -16.36 -5.16 -19.15
CA ALA A 214 -16.61 -5.32 -20.58
C ALA A 214 -15.80 -6.46 -21.23
N HIS A 215 -14.65 -6.83 -20.65
CA HIS A 215 -13.71 -7.81 -21.22
C HIS A 215 -13.49 -9.06 -20.35
N LEU A 216 -14.33 -9.28 -19.34
CA LEU A 216 -14.28 -10.47 -18.48
C LEU A 216 -15.45 -11.41 -18.78
N THR A 217 -15.15 -12.64 -19.22
CA THR A 217 -16.16 -13.70 -19.37
C THR A 217 -16.35 -14.45 -18.05
N PRO A 218 -17.45 -15.19 -17.86
CA PRO A 218 -17.62 -16.08 -16.71
C PRO A 218 -16.52 -17.15 -16.57
N THR A 219 -15.81 -17.47 -17.65
CA THR A 219 -14.74 -18.48 -17.70
C THR A 219 -13.33 -17.90 -17.62
N GLY A 220 -13.16 -16.58 -17.66
CA GLY A 220 -11.85 -15.94 -17.58
C GLY A 220 -11.74 -14.63 -18.36
N PRO A 221 -10.62 -13.89 -18.17
CA PRO A 221 -10.39 -12.63 -18.85
C PRO A 221 -10.13 -12.83 -20.34
N LEU A 222 -10.66 -11.94 -21.17
CA LEU A 222 -10.21 -11.78 -22.56
C LEU A 222 -8.85 -11.08 -22.59
N PRO A 223 -8.09 -11.15 -23.70
CA PRO A 223 -6.77 -10.51 -23.82
C PRO A 223 -6.77 -9.02 -23.44
N GLU A 224 -7.85 -8.31 -23.78
CA GLU A 224 -8.00 -6.89 -23.45
C GLU A 224 -8.09 -6.63 -21.93
N ALA A 225 -8.80 -7.47 -21.17
CA ALA A 225 -8.86 -7.35 -19.71
C ALA A 225 -7.48 -7.55 -19.04
N THR A 226 -6.66 -8.44 -19.60
CA THR A 226 -5.27 -8.65 -19.18
C THR A 226 -4.41 -7.42 -19.50
N ALA A 227 -4.55 -6.83 -20.69
CA ALA A 227 -3.84 -5.62 -21.09
C ALA A 227 -4.22 -4.41 -20.22
N ILE A 228 -5.51 -4.26 -19.89
CA ILE A 228 -6.02 -3.25 -18.95
C ILE A 228 -5.35 -3.39 -17.58
N SER A 229 -5.32 -4.62 -17.05
CA SER A 229 -4.69 -4.89 -15.75
C SER A 229 -3.19 -4.59 -15.76
N ALA A 230 -2.48 -4.95 -16.84
CA ALA A 230 -1.06 -4.64 -16.98
C ALA A 230 -0.80 -3.13 -17.01
N ALA A 231 -1.55 -2.38 -17.83
CA ALA A 231 -1.41 -0.91 -17.92
C ALA A 231 -1.65 -0.21 -16.59
N TYR A 232 -2.64 -0.66 -15.81
CA TYR A 232 -2.88 -0.15 -14.46
C TYR A 232 -1.68 -0.42 -13.54
N LEU A 233 -1.20 -1.66 -13.48
CA LEU A 233 -0.10 -2.07 -12.59
C LEU A 233 1.24 -1.42 -12.96
N GLU A 234 1.49 -1.12 -14.23
CA GLU A 234 2.69 -0.38 -14.64
C GLU A 234 2.70 1.06 -14.14
N LEU A 235 1.53 1.69 -14.00
CA LEU A 235 1.40 3.05 -13.47
C LEU A 235 1.56 3.09 -11.95
N VAL A 236 0.78 2.27 -11.24
CA VAL A 236 0.66 2.33 -9.78
C VAL A 236 1.69 1.46 -9.06
N GLY A 237 2.15 0.39 -9.70
CA GLY A 237 3.05 -0.59 -9.10
C GLY A 237 2.35 -1.63 -8.24
N ARG A 238 3.14 -2.31 -7.41
CA ARG A 238 2.74 -3.22 -6.35
C ARG A 238 3.73 -3.10 -5.21
N LEU A 239 3.37 -2.45 -4.11
CA LEU A 239 4.25 -2.28 -2.95
C LEU A 239 4.12 -3.44 -1.94
N THR A 240 4.12 -4.69 -2.44
CA THR A 240 4.05 -5.91 -1.60
C THR A 240 5.37 -6.20 -0.91
N TRP A 241 5.43 -7.03 0.12
CA TRP A 241 6.71 -7.31 0.80
C TRP A 241 7.70 -8.14 -0.03
N GLU A 242 7.20 -9.16 -0.74
CA GLU A 242 8.00 -10.18 -1.44
C GLU A 242 8.26 -9.86 -2.93
N ASP A 243 7.36 -9.11 -3.58
CA ASP A 243 7.46 -8.74 -5.01
C ASP A 243 7.16 -7.25 -5.17
N LYS A 244 8.08 -6.42 -4.67
CA LYS A 244 8.00 -4.95 -4.79
C LYS A 244 8.21 -4.54 -6.24
N ARG A 245 7.19 -3.93 -6.85
CA ARG A 245 7.26 -3.33 -8.18
C ARG A 245 6.92 -1.87 -8.09
N VAL A 246 7.90 -1.00 -8.26
CA VAL A 246 7.67 0.45 -8.20
C VAL A 246 7.02 0.93 -9.50
N GLY A 247 5.81 1.48 -9.39
CA GLY A 247 5.05 2.04 -10.50
C GLY A 247 5.70 3.28 -11.12
N ALA A 248 5.25 3.67 -12.32
CA ALA A 248 5.74 4.86 -13.01
C ALA A 248 5.59 6.15 -12.18
N LEU A 249 4.49 6.30 -11.45
CA LEU A 249 4.23 7.50 -10.65
C LEU A 249 5.17 7.62 -9.44
N ASP A 250 5.38 6.52 -8.72
CA ASP A 250 6.29 6.48 -7.57
C ASP A 250 7.76 6.64 -8.00
N ARG A 251 8.18 6.10 -9.16
CA ARG A 251 9.52 6.38 -9.73
C ARG A 251 9.76 7.87 -9.97
N GLU A 252 8.71 8.61 -10.33
CA GLU A 252 8.74 10.06 -10.51
C GLU A 252 8.42 10.86 -9.24
N ARG A 253 8.28 10.19 -8.10
CA ARG A 253 7.98 10.82 -6.80
C ARG A 253 6.69 11.63 -6.86
N ARG A 254 5.70 11.09 -7.59
CA ARG A 254 4.36 11.66 -7.73
C ARG A 254 3.38 10.78 -6.96
N ASP A 255 2.86 11.33 -5.87
CA ASP A 255 1.79 10.70 -5.11
C ASP A 255 0.47 10.76 -5.91
N PHE A 256 -0.43 9.82 -5.64
CA PHE A 256 -1.69 9.68 -6.35
C PHE A 256 -2.79 9.14 -5.43
N ASP A 257 -4.03 9.05 -5.88
CA ASP A 257 -5.02 8.14 -5.31
C ASP A 257 -5.61 7.30 -6.44
N VAL A 258 -5.99 6.06 -6.15
CA VAL A 258 -6.77 5.22 -7.04
C VAL A 258 -8.26 5.51 -6.80
N VAL A 259 -8.95 6.03 -7.81
CA VAL A 259 -10.35 6.45 -7.72
C VAL A 259 -11.29 5.48 -8.42
N ASP A 260 -12.45 5.22 -7.83
CA ASP A 260 -13.49 4.38 -8.44
C ASP A 260 -14.53 5.22 -9.21
N ASP A 261 -15.30 4.55 -10.09
CA ASP A 261 -16.35 5.17 -10.88
C ASP A 261 -17.38 5.93 -10.03
N ALA A 262 -17.85 5.37 -8.91
CA ALA A 262 -18.86 6.00 -8.08
C ALA A 262 -18.32 7.29 -7.42
N SER A 263 -17.06 7.27 -6.98
CA SER A 263 -16.35 8.45 -6.47
C SER A 263 -16.24 9.55 -7.52
N VAL A 264 -15.85 9.20 -8.76
CA VAL A 264 -15.80 10.16 -9.88
C VAL A 264 -17.19 10.72 -10.18
N GLN A 265 -18.22 9.88 -10.25
CA GLN A 265 -19.59 10.33 -10.57
C GLN A 265 -20.13 11.34 -9.55
N GLN A 266 -19.85 11.11 -8.26
CA GLN A 266 -20.28 11.95 -7.14
C GLN A 266 -19.41 13.19 -6.92
N SER A 267 -18.28 13.30 -7.63
CA SER A 267 -17.36 14.43 -7.51
C SER A 267 -17.99 15.77 -7.88
N GLN A 268 -17.31 16.85 -7.52
CA GLN A 268 -17.57 18.18 -8.03
C GLN A 268 -16.42 18.60 -8.95
N VAL A 269 -16.71 19.45 -9.94
CA VAL A 269 -15.69 20.05 -10.79
C VAL A 269 -15.71 21.55 -10.55
N ALA A 270 -14.58 22.09 -10.12
CA ALA A 270 -14.39 23.51 -9.88
C ALA A 270 -12.95 23.89 -10.20
N ASP A 271 -12.75 24.98 -10.95
CA ASP A 271 -11.43 25.56 -11.25
C ASP A 271 -10.38 24.57 -11.77
N GLY A 272 -10.80 23.64 -12.64
CA GLY A 272 -9.92 22.61 -13.21
C GLY A 272 -9.54 21.49 -12.25
N LEU A 273 -10.23 21.39 -11.11
CA LEU A 273 -10.05 20.34 -10.11
C LEU A 273 -11.24 19.38 -10.09
N LEU A 274 -10.95 18.09 -9.92
CA LEU A 274 -11.92 17.07 -9.55
C LEU A 274 -11.91 16.93 -8.02
N VAL A 275 -13.03 17.25 -7.37
CA VAL A 275 -13.15 17.27 -5.91
C VAL A 275 -13.99 16.08 -5.44
N ILE A 276 -13.41 15.22 -4.61
CA ILE A 276 -14.08 14.04 -4.03
C ILE A 276 -13.88 14.08 -2.51
N GLY A 277 -14.96 14.30 -1.76
CA GLY A 277 -14.86 14.51 -0.32
C GLY A 277 -13.93 15.70 0.01
N SER A 278 -12.85 15.44 0.75
CA SER A 278 -11.81 16.42 1.05
C SER A 278 -10.64 16.45 0.05
N GLU A 279 -10.59 15.48 -0.87
CA GLU A 279 -9.51 15.34 -1.85
C GLU A 279 -9.77 16.19 -3.09
N GLN A 280 -8.68 16.65 -3.72
CA GLN A 280 -8.72 17.57 -4.85
C GLN A 280 -7.65 17.18 -5.86
N TYR A 281 -8.04 16.82 -7.08
CA TYR A 281 -7.14 16.33 -8.11
C TYR A 281 -7.13 17.26 -9.32
N GLY A 282 -5.97 17.80 -9.69
CA GLY A 282 -5.78 18.57 -10.92
C GLY A 282 -5.45 17.70 -12.14
N VAL A 283 -5.18 16.41 -11.92
CA VAL A 283 -4.86 15.41 -12.96
C VAL A 283 -5.69 14.15 -12.76
N VAL A 284 -6.26 13.62 -13.85
CA VAL A 284 -6.88 12.30 -13.91
C VAL A 284 -6.19 11.43 -14.96
N ILE A 285 -5.76 10.23 -14.59
CA ILE A 285 -5.12 9.27 -15.48
C ILE A 285 -6.06 8.08 -15.72
N LEU A 286 -6.25 7.71 -16.98
CA LEU A 286 -7.07 6.56 -17.40
C LEU A 286 -6.15 5.42 -17.88
N PRO A 287 -5.91 4.38 -17.06
CA PRO A 287 -5.13 3.20 -17.47
C PRO A 287 -5.92 2.34 -18.45
N ARG A 288 -5.69 2.54 -19.76
CA ARG A 288 -6.29 1.76 -20.85
C ARG A 288 -7.79 1.53 -20.66
N CYS A 289 -8.53 2.56 -20.19
CA CYS A 289 -9.96 2.44 -19.89
C CYS A 289 -10.77 2.42 -21.20
N THR A 290 -10.78 1.28 -21.91
CA THR A 290 -11.47 1.11 -23.20
C THR A 290 -12.98 1.30 -23.09
N ALA A 291 -13.55 1.05 -21.90
CA ALA A 291 -14.96 1.29 -21.60
C ALA A 291 -15.13 2.15 -20.34
N LEU A 292 -16.13 3.04 -20.35
CA LEU A 292 -16.51 3.90 -19.24
C LEU A 292 -18.03 3.89 -19.04
N GLU A 293 -18.49 4.11 -17.81
CA GLU A 293 -19.88 4.45 -17.52
C GLU A 293 -20.19 5.87 -18.02
N ARG A 294 -21.42 6.11 -18.51
CA ARG A 294 -21.84 7.41 -19.06
C ARG A 294 -21.62 8.53 -18.06
N ALA A 295 -21.96 8.32 -16.79
CA ALA A 295 -21.82 9.32 -15.75
C ALA A 295 -20.34 9.63 -15.44
N THR A 296 -19.47 8.62 -15.45
CA THR A 296 -18.01 8.80 -15.32
C THR A 296 -17.49 9.61 -16.52
N ALA A 297 -17.81 9.21 -17.75
CA ALA A 297 -17.38 9.91 -18.96
C ALA A 297 -17.86 11.37 -19.01
N ALA A 298 -19.12 11.63 -18.62
CA ALA A 298 -19.68 12.99 -18.52
C ALA A 298 -18.89 13.85 -17.54
N ARG A 299 -18.56 13.31 -16.36
CA ARG A 299 -17.77 14.02 -15.36
C ARG A 299 -16.37 14.35 -15.85
N LEU A 300 -15.71 13.38 -16.50
CA LEU A 300 -14.37 13.56 -17.06
C LEU A 300 -14.35 14.62 -18.17
N CYS A 301 -15.38 14.66 -19.01
CA CYS A 301 -15.53 15.75 -20.00
C CYS A 301 -15.62 17.11 -19.30
N ALA A 302 -16.48 17.24 -18.29
CA ALA A 302 -16.61 18.48 -17.52
C ALA A 302 -15.30 18.90 -16.84
N PHE A 303 -14.55 17.94 -16.29
CA PHE A 303 -13.24 18.17 -15.69
C PHE A 303 -12.22 18.75 -16.68
N VAL A 304 -12.08 18.13 -17.86
CA VAL A 304 -11.19 18.64 -18.92
C VAL A 304 -11.64 20.02 -19.40
N GLU A 305 -12.95 20.23 -19.52
CA GLU A 305 -13.49 21.50 -19.97
C GLU A 305 -13.27 22.64 -18.99
N ALA A 306 -13.24 22.34 -17.70
CA ALA A 306 -12.89 23.28 -16.64
C ALA A 306 -11.37 23.53 -16.53
N GLY A 307 -10.54 22.88 -17.34
CA GLY A 307 -9.07 23.06 -17.36
C GLY A 307 -8.28 21.95 -16.65
N GLY A 308 -8.95 20.89 -16.19
CA GLY A 308 -8.33 19.71 -15.63
C GLY A 308 -7.49 18.94 -16.65
N ARG A 309 -6.42 18.29 -16.18
CA ARG A 309 -5.53 17.49 -17.03
C ARG A 309 -5.99 16.05 -17.06
N LEU A 310 -6.47 15.57 -18.21
CA LEU A 310 -6.75 14.14 -18.40
C LEU A 310 -5.69 13.49 -19.27
N VAL A 311 -5.16 12.35 -18.82
CA VAL A 311 -4.17 11.54 -19.54
C VAL A 311 -4.71 10.12 -19.73
N ALA A 312 -5.05 9.75 -20.96
CA ALA A 312 -5.32 8.36 -21.33
C ALA A 312 -4.01 7.63 -21.63
N VAL A 313 -3.84 6.43 -21.08
CA VAL A 313 -2.62 5.61 -21.22
C VAL A 313 -2.94 4.36 -22.03
N GLY A 314 -2.21 4.14 -23.12
CA GLY A 314 -2.48 3.07 -24.07
C GLY A 314 -3.66 3.43 -24.97
N GLU A 315 -4.75 2.68 -24.86
CA GLU A 315 -5.95 2.90 -25.68
C GLU A 315 -6.92 3.88 -25.02
N ALA A 316 -7.42 4.81 -25.83
CA ALA A 316 -8.43 5.77 -25.41
C ALA A 316 -9.80 5.08 -25.23
N PRO A 317 -10.68 5.64 -24.37
CA PRO A 317 -12.05 5.16 -24.23
C PRO A 317 -12.78 5.09 -25.58
N ALA A 318 -13.40 3.94 -25.84
CA ALA A 318 -14.12 3.65 -27.08
C ALA A 318 -15.59 3.28 -26.83
N LEU A 319 -15.91 2.75 -25.65
CA LEU A 319 -17.25 2.27 -25.30
C LEU A 319 -17.85 3.04 -24.12
N GLU A 320 -19.10 3.49 -24.27
CA GLU A 320 -19.97 3.89 -23.16
C GLU A 320 -20.88 2.70 -22.81
N VAL A 321 -20.70 2.10 -21.63
CA VAL A 321 -21.29 0.78 -21.30
C VAL A 321 -22.81 0.82 -21.09
N ASP A 322 -23.32 1.87 -20.44
CA ASP A 322 -24.75 2.06 -20.10
C ASP A 322 -25.38 3.17 -20.98
N GLY A 323 -24.83 3.31 -22.19
CA GLY A 323 -24.73 4.55 -22.95
C GLY A 323 -25.31 4.58 -24.36
N ASP A 324 -25.51 5.77 -24.92
CA ASP A 324 -25.63 5.92 -26.39
C ASP A 324 -24.27 6.26 -27.05
N GLY A 325 -23.23 6.46 -26.23
CA GLY A 325 -21.87 6.77 -26.69
C GLY A 325 -21.57 8.27 -26.77
N ALA A 326 -22.53 9.14 -26.45
CA ALA A 326 -22.35 10.58 -26.59
C ALA A 326 -21.22 11.15 -25.72
N GLN A 327 -21.07 10.69 -24.47
CA GLN A 327 -20.06 11.23 -23.56
C GLN A 327 -18.67 10.69 -23.88
N VAL A 328 -18.56 9.41 -24.24
CA VAL A 328 -17.29 8.85 -24.73
C VAL A 328 -16.87 9.50 -26.05
N GLY A 329 -17.80 9.74 -26.98
CA GLY A 329 -17.53 10.47 -28.21
C GLY A 329 -17.02 11.90 -27.95
N ARG A 330 -17.63 12.61 -26.99
CA ARG A 330 -17.17 13.93 -26.54
C ARG A 330 -15.75 13.87 -25.94
N LEU A 331 -15.48 12.87 -25.10
CA LEU A 331 -14.15 12.68 -24.50
C LEU A 331 -13.07 12.41 -25.57
N ARG A 332 -13.40 11.63 -26.60
CA ARG A 332 -12.52 11.40 -27.76
C ARG A 332 -12.24 12.68 -28.53
N ALA A 333 -13.25 13.52 -28.76
CA ALA A 333 -13.04 14.82 -29.39
C ALA A 333 -12.11 15.74 -28.56
N LEU A 334 -12.15 15.64 -27.22
CA LEU A 334 -11.22 16.36 -26.35
C LEU A 334 -9.78 15.83 -26.46
N LEU A 335 -9.59 14.51 -26.64
CA LEU A 335 -8.29 13.90 -26.90
C LEU A 335 -7.75 14.31 -28.29
N GLU A 336 -8.59 14.25 -29.33
CA GLU A 336 -8.24 14.61 -30.71
C GLU A 336 -7.89 16.09 -30.87
N SER A 337 -8.56 16.97 -30.12
CA SER A 337 -8.25 18.41 -30.09
C SER A 337 -7.03 18.78 -29.22
N GLY A 338 -6.43 17.81 -28.53
CA GLY A 338 -5.29 18.03 -27.63
C GLY A 338 -5.64 18.69 -26.29
N ARG A 339 -6.93 18.84 -25.96
CA ARG A 339 -7.38 19.33 -24.65
C ARG A 339 -7.19 18.28 -23.56
N ALA A 340 -7.25 17.00 -23.93
CA ALA A 340 -6.78 15.86 -23.14
C ALA A 340 -5.58 15.20 -23.86
N ILE A 341 -4.79 14.44 -23.11
CA ILE A 341 -3.56 13.81 -23.62
C ILE A 341 -3.78 12.30 -23.75
N CYS A 342 -3.29 11.71 -24.84
CA CYS A 342 -3.17 10.26 -24.98
C CYS A 342 -1.69 9.90 -25.12
N VAL A 343 -1.21 8.94 -24.32
CA VAL A 343 0.17 8.43 -24.37
C VAL A 343 0.18 6.93 -24.64
N ALA A 344 1.29 6.40 -25.18
CA ALA A 344 1.35 5.00 -25.61
C ALA A 344 1.43 4.02 -24.43
N GLY A 345 2.11 4.39 -23.35
CA GLY A 345 2.21 3.54 -22.16
C GLY A 345 2.58 4.30 -20.89
N ALA A 346 2.66 3.58 -19.77
CA ALA A 346 2.94 4.17 -18.46
C ALA A 346 4.27 4.94 -18.39
N ALA A 347 5.26 4.53 -19.20
CA ALA A 347 6.56 5.18 -19.29
C ALA A 347 6.52 6.62 -19.84
N ASP A 348 5.46 6.99 -20.55
CA ASP A 348 5.31 8.31 -21.20
C ASP A 348 4.54 9.32 -20.33
N VAL A 349 3.85 8.84 -19.27
CA VAL A 349 3.11 9.70 -18.33
C VAL A 349 3.98 10.79 -17.69
N PRO A 350 5.25 10.54 -17.28
CA PRO A 350 6.12 11.59 -16.75
C PRO A 350 6.25 12.80 -17.67
N ALA A 351 6.38 12.56 -18.98
CA ALA A 351 6.48 13.63 -19.97
C ALA A 351 5.15 14.39 -20.11
N ALA A 352 4.01 13.70 -20.05
CA ALA A 352 2.68 14.31 -20.07
C ALA A 352 2.39 15.18 -18.83
N LEU A 353 3.16 15.01 -17.75
CA LEU A 353 3.05 15.76 -16.49
C LEU A 353 4.23 16.71 -16.26
N ALA A 354 5.11 16.92 -17.24
CA ALA A 354 6.34 17.69 -17.06
C ALA A 354 6.08 19.18 -16.69
N ASP A 355 4.97 19.75 -17.15
CA ASP A 355 4.52 21.10 -16.85
C ASP A 355 3.79 21.21 -15.49
N ARG A 356 3.51 20.08 -14.83
CA ARG A 356 2.78 20.02 -13.55
C ARG A 356 3.78 19.97 -12.39
N PRO A 357 3.96 21.07 -11.64
CA PRO A 357 4.91 21.11 -10.53
C PRO A 357 4.50 20.12 -9.43
N ARG A 358 5.47 19.53 -8.76
CA ARG A 358 5.22 18.74 -7.56
C ARG A 358 5.02 19.68 -6.38
N ALA A 359 4.05 19.39 -5.52
CA ALA A 359 3.88 20.13 -4.28
C ALA A 359 5.13 20.04 -3.38
N ILE A 360 5.79 18.88 -3.44
CA ILE A 360 7.03 18.60 -2.72
C ILE A 360 8.02 17.95 -3.69
N GLU A 361 9.20 18.55 -3.83
CA GLU A 361 10.32 17.95 -4.55
C GLU A 361 11.28 17.31 -3.54
N ALA A 362 11.47 15.99 -3.69
CA ALA A 362 12.32 15.20 -2.82
C ALA A 362 13.00 14.06 -3.61
N PRO A 363 14.16 13.55 -3.15
CA PRO A 363 14.79 12.34 -3.70
C PRO A 363 13.92 11.08 -3.59
N VAL A 364 12.98 11.04 -2.63
CA VAL A 364 12.06 9.92 -2.38
C VAL A 364 10.61 10.40 -2.47
N PRO A 365 9.63 9.51 -2.75
CA PRO A 365 8.22 9.84 -2.58
C PRO A 365 7.92 10.13 -1.10
N VAL A 366 7.04 11.10 -0.86
CA VAL A 366 6.64 11.55 0.48
C VAL A 366 5.14 11.36 0.66
N LEU A 367 4.67 11.36 1.91
CA LEU A 367 3.25 11.47 2.23
C LEU A 367 2.97 12.87 2.77
N HIS A 368 2.09 13.61 2.08
CA HIS A 368 1.72 14.98 2.45
C HIS A 368 0.27 15.02 2.94
N ARG A 369 0.06 15.64 4.11
CA ARG A 369 -1.25 15.86 4.69
C ARG A 369 -1.42 17.32 5.12
N ARG A 370 -2.68 17.77 5.16
CA ARG A 370 -3.07 19.07 5.71
C ARG A 370 -4.11 18.92 6.80
N ASP A 371 -3.82 19.46 7.98
CA ASP A 371 -4.71 19.50 9.14
C ASP A 371 -4.97 20.97 9.53
N GLY A 372 -6.09 21.52 9.06
CA GLY A 372 -6.31 22.96 9.06
C GLY A 372 -5.21 23.68 8.27
N ASP A 373 -4.55 24.64 8.91
CA ASP A 373 -3.42 25.39 8.32
C ASP A 373 -2.07 24.66 8.44
N ARG A 374 -2.06 23.48 9.07
CA ARG A 374 -0.83 22.72 9.27
C ARG A 374 -0.51 21.86 8.06
N ALA A 375 0.73 21.93 7.59
CA ALA A 375 1.25 20.97 6.62
C ALA A 375 2.08 19.92 7.34
N ILE A 376 1.81 18.65 7.07
CA ILE A 376 2.49 17.48 7.65
C ILE A 376 3.10 16.69 6.51
N VAL A 377 4.43 16.51 6.54
CA VAL A 377 5.18 15.80 5.48
C VAL A 377 5.98 14.68 6.10
N PHE A 378 5.61 13.43 5.80
CA PHE A 378 6.37 12.25 6.19
C PHE A 378 7.39 11.88 5.12
N VAL A 379 8.62 11.63 5.57
CA VAL A 379 9.78 11.35 4.72
C VAL A 379 10.49 10.12 5.26
N SER A 380 10.77 9.16 4.39
CA SER A 380 11.64 8.03 4.67
C SER A 380 13.09 8.33 4.25
N ALA A 381 14.07 7.74 4.95
CA ALA A 381 15.49 7.92 4.65
C ALA A 381 15.95 7.12 3.42
N ALA A 382 15.11 6.21 2.92
CA ALA A 382 15.36 5.41 1.73
C ALA A 382 14.04 5.13 0.99
N PHE A 383 14.15 4.72 -0.28
CA PHE A 383 13.01 4.37 -1.10
C PHE A 383 13.31 3.14 -1.97
N PRO A 384 12.43 2.11 -2.00
CA PRO A 384 11.26 1.95 -1.12
C PRO A 384 11.64 1.69 0.35
N GLY A 385 12.86 1.20 0.60
CA GLY A 385 13.47 0.99 1.91
C GLY A 385 14.97 0.72 1.73
N ALA A 386 15.67 0.36 2.80
CA ALA A 386 17.07 -0.08 2.70
C ALA A 386 17.21 -1.60 2.57
N ALA A 387 16.21 -2.36 3.01
CA ALA A 387 16.22 -3.81 2.90
C ALA A 387 15.99 -4.28 1.46
N GLN A 388 16.86 -5.17 0.99
CA GLN A 388 16.60 -6.04 -0.15
C GLN A 388 16.00 -7.34 0.37
N VAL A 389 14.89 -7.76 -0.25
CA VAL A 389 14.16 -8.98 0.11
C VAL A 389 14.21 -9.87 -1.10
N ASP A 390 14.87 -11.02 -0.95
CA ASP A 390 15.02 -12.03 -2.01
C ASP A 390 14.28 -13.31 -1.61
N GLY A 391 13.73 -14.00 -2.60
CA GLY A 391 12.97 -15.24 -2.39
C GLY A 391 11.48 -15.01 -2.12
N ARG A 392 10.81 -16.05 -1.63
CA ARG A 392 9.38 -16.06 -1.28
C ARG A 392 9.19 -16.92 -0.05
N ILE A 393 8.19 -16.61 0.76
CA ILE A 393 7.81 -17.39 1.94
C ILE A 393 7.69 -18.88 1.56
N PRO A 394 8.35 -19.79 2.30
CA PRO A 394 9.06 -19.55 3.57
C PRO A 394 10.56 -19.14 3.43
N ASP A 395 11.12 -19.19 2.23
CA ASP A 395 12.55 -19.01 1.94
C ASP A 395 12.89 -17.55 1.60
N ILE A 396 12.61 -16.63 2.53
CA ILE A 396 13.00 -15.22 2.39
C ILE A 396 14.40 -14.98 2.95
N GLN A 397 15.21 -14.24 2.19
CA GLN A 397 16.48 -13.66 2.63
C GLN A 397 16.31 -12.14 2.70
N VAL A 398 16.78 -11.53 3.79
CA VAL A 398 16.75 -10.07 3.96
C VAL A 398 18.16 -9.55 4.13
N ASP A 399 18.54 -8.60 3.28
CA ASP A 399 19.78 -7.85 3.37
C ASP A 399 19.47 -6.38 3.69
N LEU A 400 19.57 -6.06 4.98
CA LEU A 400 19.43 -4.70 5.49
C LEU A 400 20.80 -4.03 5.66
N ASP A 401 21.07 -3.04 4.83
CA ASP A 401 22.27 -2.20 4.92
C ASP A 401 21.92 -0.76 5.32
N HIS A 402 22.27 -0.40 6.56
CA HIS A 402 22.03 0.95 7.10
C HIS A 402 22.79 2.05 6.35
N ALA A 403 23.83 1.73 5.57
CA ALA A 403 24.54 2.70 4.74
C ALA A 403 23.68 3.20 3.57
N ARG A 404 22.61 2.47 3.20
CA ARG A 404 21.64 2.87 2.16
C ARG A 404 20.69 3.97 2.63
N TYR A 405 20.60 4.24 3.94
CA TYR A 405 19.82 5.36 4.45
C TYR A 405 20.53 6.69 4.21
N ALA A 406 19.80 7.64 3.65
CA ALA A 406 20.21 9.03 3.61
C ALA A 406 20.38 9.57 5.04
N ARG A 407 21.53 10.21 5.32
CA ARG A 407 21.75 10.90 6.61
C ARG A 407 21.05 12.25 6.66
N THR A 408 21.05 12.93 5.52
CA THR A 408 20.39 14.20 5.29
C THR A 408 19.74 14.18 3.92
N MET A 409 18.56 14.80 3.78
CA MET A 409 17.83 14.90 2.54
C MET A 409 17.28 16.31 2.35
N ARG A 410 17.52 16.91 1.18
CA ARG A 410 16.96 18.22 0.83
C ARG A 410 15.57 18.07 0.23
N LEU A 411 14.61 18.82 0.76
CA LEU A 411 13.26 18.91 0.24
C LEU A 411 12.94 20.35 -0.14
N ARG A 412 12.17 20.53 -1.22
CA ARG A 412 11.50 21.79 -1.54
C ARG A 412 10.00 21.61 -1.35
N VAL A 413 9.39 22.43 -0.50
CA VAL A 413 7.96 22.35 -0.17
C VAL A 413 7.28 23.64 -0.58
N THR A 414 6.25 23.52 -1.42
CA THR A 414 5.48 24.66 -1.92
C THR A 414 4.29 25.00 -1.02
N GLY A 415 3.85 26.26 -1.03
CA GLY A 415 2.64 26.68 -0.31
C GLY A 415 2.76 26.66 1.22
N VAL A 416 3.98 26.68 1.75
CA VAL A 416 4.32 26.84 3.17
C VAL A 416 5.34 27.96 3.35
N THR A 417 5.42 28.52 4.56
CA THR A 417 6.38 29.58 4.90
C THR A 417 6.99 29.32 6.28
N GLY A 418 8.21 29.83 6.48
CA GLY A 418 8.95 29.70 7.73
C GLY A 418 9.53 28.31 7.99
N ASP A 419 10.09 28.17 9.18
CA ASP A 419 10.78 26.96 9.62
C ASP A 419 9.77 25.88 10.04
N PRO A 420 9.90 24.63 9.56
CA PRO A 420 9.16 23.49 10.09
C PRO A 420 9.71 23.01 11.43
N ASP A 421 8.84 22.36 12.20
CA ASP A 421 9.25 21.44 13.25
C ASP A 421 9.55 20.06 12.66
N LEU A 422 10.76 19.54 12.91
CA LEU A 422 11.09 18.13 12.71
C LEU A 422 10.68 17.34 13.95
N TRP A 423 9.73 16.42 13.75
CA TRP A 423 9.22 15.50 14.77
C TRP A 423 9.87 14.14 14.57
N ASP A 424 10.61 13.69 15.57
CA ASP A 424 11.26 12.39 15.56
C ASP A 424 10.28 11.31 16.06
N PRO A 425 9.93 10.31 15.24
CA PRO A 425 8.97 9.28 15.65
C PRO A 425 9.51 8.36 16.75
N PHE A 426 10.82 8.17 16.88
CA PHE A 426 11.42 7.26 17.86
C PHE A 426 11.53 7.91 19.24
N THR A 427 12.00 9.14 19.31
CA THR A 427 12.17 9.84 20.59
C THR A 427 10.91 10.61 21.01
N GLY A 428 10.10 11.07 20.04
CA GLY A 428 9.00 12.00 20.27
C GLY A 428 9.46 13.45 20.47
N GLU A 429 10.75 13.72 20.30
CA GLU A 429 11.30 15.07 20.36
C GLU A 429 10.85 15.88 19.14
N ARG A 430 10.73 17.19 19.33
CA ARG A 430 10.37 18.16 18.31
C ARG A 430 11.42 19.24 18.30
N CYS A 431 11.89 19.61 17.11
CA CYS A 431 12.90 20.63 16.97
C CYS A 431 12.68 21.49 15.74
N CYS A 432 13.04 22.77 15.86
CA CYS A 432 12.99 23.69 14.73
C CYS A 432 14.10 23.32 13.75
N VAL A 433 13.78 23.23 12.46
CA VAL A 433 14.78 23.10 11.40
C VAL A 433 14.77 24.36 10.54
N PRO A 434 15.88 25.10 10.44
CA PRO A 434 15.95 26.28 9.59
C PRO A 434 15.61 25.94 8.14
N ALA A 435 14.69 26.71 7.55
CA ALA A 435 14.30 26.58 6.16
C ALA A 435 14.72 27.83 5.36
N ARG A 436 15.17 27.61 4.13
CA ARG A 436 15.51 28.68 3.19
C ARG A 436 14.28 29.06 2.39
N ALA A 437 13.85 30.32 2.47
CA ALA A 437 12.78 30.83 1.62
C ALA A 437 13.20 30.76 0.13
N VAL A 438 12.30 30.24 -0.71
CA VAL A 438 12.46 30.19 -2.17
C VAL A 438 11.15 30.65 -2.85
N PRO A 439 11.16 30.99 -4.15
CA PRO A 439 9.92 31.33 -4.83
C PRO A 439 8.86 30.22 -4.69
N GLY A 440 7.71 30.58 -4.12
CA GLY A 440 6.55 29.70 -3.93
C GLY A 440 6.61 28.76 -2.72
N GLY A 441 7.64 28.82 -1.87
CA GLY A 441 7.74 27.93 -0.71
C GLY A 441 9.07 28.01 0.04
N VAL A 442 9.52 26.88 0.58
CA VAL A 442 10.76 26.77 1.34
C VAL A 442 11.57 25.55 0.92
N GLU A 443 12.88 25.60 1.15
CA GLU A 443 13.78 24.45 1.10
C GLU A 443 14.27 24.11 2.50
N VAL A 444 14.31 22.83 2.83
CA VAL A 444 14.70 22.34 4.16
C VAL A 444 15.56 21.07 4.02
N ASP A 445 16.59 20.99 4.85
CA ASP A 445 17.45 19.80 4.95
C ASP A 445 16.98 18.94 6.14
N VAL A 446 16.32 17.82 5.83
CA VAL A 446 15.82 16.84 6.81
C VAL A 446 16.96 15.93 7.24
N THR A 447 17.04 15.60 8.53
CA THR A 447 18.03 14.65 9.06
C THR A 447 17.36 13.47 9.75
N PHE A 448 18.06 12.33 9.80
CA PHE A 448 17.54 11.06 10.32
C PHE A 448 18.44 10.54 11.46
N PRO A 449 18.39 11.14 12.67
CA PRO A 449 19.34 10.84 13.74
C PRO A 449 19.07 9.50 14.44
N HIS A 450 17.81 9.13 14.67
CA HIS A 450 17.43 7.96 15.48
C HIS A 450 16.82 6.81 14.67
N GLY A 451 16.49 7.03 13.40
CA GLY A 451 15.99 5.99 12.51
C GLY A 451 15.56 6.55 11.15
N PRO A 452 15.09 5.70 10.23
CA PRO A 452 14.93 6.04 8.82
C PRO A 452 13.60 6.77 8.50
N ALA A 453 13.03 7.49 9.46
CA ALA A 453 11.75 8.18 9.32
C ALA A 453 11.78 9.54 10.02
N ALA A 454 11.21 10.54 9.36
CA ALA A 454 11.08 11.91 9.85
C ALA A 454 9.73 12.49 9.45
N VAL A 455 9.19 13.38 10.29
CA VAL A 455 8.00 14.17 9.94
C VAL A 455 8.28 15.65 10.10
N LEU A 456 8.10 16.40 9.02
CA LEU A 456 8.11 17.86 9.06
C LEU A 456 6.70 18.38 9.27
N VAL A 457 6.54 19.31 10.21
CA VAL A 457 5.27 19.95 10.54
C VAL A 457 5.43 21.46 10.45
N TRP A 458 4.69 22.10 9.54
CA TRP A 458 4.51 23.55 9.54
C TRP A 458 3.28 23.89 10.37
N PRO A 459 3.42 24.60 11.51
CA PRO A 459 2.31 24.82 12.44
C PRO A 459 1.27 25.87 12.00
N GLY A 460 1.53 26.65 10.93
CA GLY A 460 0.66 27.72 10.44
C GLY A 460 0.71 29.03 11.26
N ALA A 461 1.13 28.96 12.53
CA ALA A 461 1.43 30.09 13.41
C ALA A 461 2.84 29.90 14.02
N PRO A 462 3.57 30.98 14.37
CA PRO A 462 4.92 30.84 14.93
C PRO A 462 4.90 30.02 16.22
N SER A 463 5.49 28.83 16.17
CA SER A 463 5.82 28.06 17.37
C SER A 463 7.13 28.60 17.97
N SER A 464 7.41 28.26 19.22
CA SER A 464 8.71 28.50 19.85
C SER A 464 9.43 27.17 20.06
N PRO A 465 9.93 26.51 19.00
CA PRO A 465 10.56 25.23 19.16
C PRO A 465 11.98 25.40 19.67
N ARG A 466 12.48 24.35 20.32
CA ARG A 466 13.89 24.27 20.71
C ARG A 466 14.72 24.18 19.43
N LEU A 467 15.64 25.13 19.24
CA LEU A 467 16.71 24.97 18.24
C LEU A 467 17.51 23.73 18.61
N LEU A 468 17.74 22.81 17.66
CA LEU A 468 18.77 21.80 17.85
C LEU A 468 20.10 22.55 18.06
N PRO A 469 20.85 22.26 19.12
CA PRO A 469 22.25 22.64 19.15
C PRO A 469 22.90 22.07 17.89
N ALA A 470 23.69 22.87 17.17
CA ALA A 470 24.52 22.35 16.09
C ALA A 470 25.34 21.18 16.68
N PRO A 471 25.17 19.94 16.17
CA PRO A 471 25.78 18.80 16.83
C PRO A 471 27.30 18.92 16.69
N ILE A 472 27.99 19.13 17.81
CA ILE A 472 29.42 18.86 17.87
C ILE A 472 29.55 17.33 17.88
N ARG A 473 29.68 16.73 16.70
CA ARG A 473 30.02 15.30 16.58
C ARG A 473 31.53 15.16 16.71
N VAL A 474 32.00 14.88 17.92
CA VAL A 474 33.35 14.33 18.10
C VAL A 474 33.28 12.87 17.70
N TRP A 475 33.85 12.53 16.54
CA TRP A 475 34.07 11.15 16.16
C TRP A 475 35.28 10.64 16.94
N GLN A 476 35.02 9.89 18.02
CA GLN A 476 36.06 9.19 18.73
C GLN A 476 36.00 7.71 18.38
N ARG A 477 37.08 7.18 17.82
CA ARG A 477 37.26 5.74 17.69
C ARG A 477 37.47 5.18 19.09
N VAL A 478 36.55 4.33 19.55
CA VAL A 478 36.69 3.64 20.83
C VAL A 478 37.53 2.38 20.60
N ASP A 479 38.85 2.61 20.59
CA ASP A 479 39.86 1.58 20.41
C ASP A 479 40.11 0.78 21.70
N GLY A 480 40.69 -0.41 21.52
CA GLY A 480 41.12 -1.26 22.62
C GLY A 480 40.18 -2.43 22.91
N PRO A 481 40.50 -3.24 23.92
CA PRO A 481 39.70 -4.40 24.28
C PRO A 481 38.36 -3.98 24.88
N TRP A 482 37.28 -4.61 24.41
CA TRP A 482 35.94 -4.44 24.96
C TRP A 482 35.65 -5.56 25.96
N ALA A 483 35.21 -5.19 27.16
CA ALA A 483 34.64 -6.14 28.10
C ALA A 483 33.17 -6.38 27.71
N VAL A 484 32.84 -7.59 27.28
CA VAL A 484 31.48 -7.98 26.87
C VAL A 484 30.91 -8.97 27.87
N ARG A 485 29.66 -8.75 28.29
CA ARG A 485 28.89 -9.69 29.11
C ARG A 485 27.62 -10.08 28.35
N LEU A 486 27.40 -11.39 28.22
CA LEU A 486 26.13 -11.91 27.71
C LEU A 486 25.07 -11.80 28.80
N GLU A 487 24.02 -11.03 28.54
CA GLU A 487 22.86 -10.89 29.44
C GLU A 487 21.65 -11.58 28.81
N PRO A 488 21.21 -12.72 29.36
CA PRO A 488 20.00 -13.37 28.87
C PRO A 488 18.76 -12.51 29.15
N THR A 489 17.94 -12.29 28.13
CA THR A 489 16.70 -11.49 28.23
C THR A 489 15.43 -12.33 28.28
N LEU A 490 15.57 -13.64 28.08
CA LEU A 490 14.47 -14.59 28.03
C LEU A 490 14.16 -15.15 29.42
N ASP A 491 12.94 -15.64 29.61
CA ASP A 491 12.51 -16.30 30.84
C ASP A 491 11.77 -17.61 30.50
N ASN A 492 12.29 -18.73 31.00
CA ASN A 492 11.76 -20.06 30.73
C ASN A 492 10.70 -20.53 31.74
N ARG A 493 10.09 -19.61 32.51
CA ARG A 493 9.08 -19.95 33.54
C ARG A 493 7.90 -20.80 33.04
N PHE A 494 7.61 -20.74 31.74
CA PHE A 494 6.53 -21.51 31.11
C PHE A 494 7.02 -22.74 30.33
N GLY A 495 8.33 -22.97 30.28
CA GLY A 495 8.92 -24.06 29.50
C GLY A 495 8.86 -23.82 27.98
N ASP A 496 8.68 -22.56 27.56
CA ASP A 496 8.60 -22.17 26.14
C ASP A 496 9.92 -22.44 25.38
N PHE A 497 11.06 -22.46 26.08
CA PHE A 497 12.39 -22.61 25.47
C PHE A 497 13.12 -23.90 25.88
N ALA A 498 12.86 -24.39 27.09
CA ALA A 498 13.47 -25.62 27.60
C ALA A 498 12.53 -26.34 28.58
N LEU A 499 12.53 -27.67 28.55
CA LEU A 499 11.84 -28.49 29.54
C LEU A 499 12.86 -29.10 30.52
N PRO A 500 12.56 -29.17 31.84
CA PRO A 500 11.36 -28.62 32.48
C PRO A 500 11.37 -27.09 32.56
N ALA A 501 10.16 -26.51 32.71
CA ALA A 501 9.99 -25.08 32.96
C ALA A 501 10.75 -24.67 34.24
N HIS A 502 11.42 -23.52 34.19
CA HIS A 502 12.17 -22.97 35.32
C HIS A 502 12.27 -21.46 35.20
N ALA A 503 12.36 -20.76 36.33
CA ALA A 503 12.54 -19.30 36.30
C ALA A 503 13.92 -18.92 35.78
N GLY A 504 13.98 -17.88 34.94
CA GLY A 504 15.21 -17.38 34.36
C GLY A 504 15.48 -17.94 32.96
N ALA A 505 16.54 -17.45 32.33
CA ALA A 505 16.85 -17.82 30.96
C ALA A 505 17.44 -19.24 30.86
N PRO A 506 17.21 -19.93 29.73
CA PRO A 506 17.97 -21.13 29.43
C PRO A 506 19.48 -20.81 29.37
N PRO A 507 20.35 -21.78 29.68
CA PRO A 507 21.80 -21.58 29.61
C PRO A 507 22.23 -21.25 28.17
N VAL A 508 23.28 -20.45 28.02
CA VAL A 508 23.90 -20.22 26.71
C VAL A 508 24.45 -21.56 26.21
N GLN A 509 24.06 -21.94 25.00
CA GLN A 509 24.46 -23.19 24.38
C GLN A 509 25.12 -22.91 23.03
N THR A 510 26.22 -23.62 22.77
CA THR A 510 26.82 -23.73 21.44
C THR A 510 26.45 -25.09 20.87
N TRP A 511 25.75 -25.09 19.74
CA TRP A 511 25.33 -26.31 19.07
C TRP A 511 26.23 -26.59 17.87
N ARG A 512 26.59 -27.85 17.69
CA ARG A 512 27.16 -28.37 16.44
C ARG A 512 26.16 -29.38 15.89
N PHE A 513 25.64 -29.10 14.70
CA PHE A 513 24.73 -30.01 14.01
C PHE A 513 25.50 -30.75 12.93
N GLU A 514 25.40 -32.08 12.95
CA GLU A 514 25.83 -32.93 11.85
C GLU A 514 24.54 -33.40 11.16
N HIS A 515 24.45 -33.18 9.85
CA HIS A 515 23.28 -33.57 9.06
C HIS A 515 23.68 -34.62 8.01
N ARG A 516 22.70 -35.42 7.60
CA ARG A 516 22.81 -36.36 6.48
C ARG A 516 21.63 -36.12 5.55
N LEU A 517 21.90 -35.94 4.27
CA LEU A 517 20.85 -35.83 3.25
C LEU A 517 20.42 -37.24 2.84
N GLU A 518 19.10 -37.45 2.77
CA GLU A 518 18.48 -38.71 2.38
C GLU A 518 18.53 -38.89 0.85
N PRO A 519 19.31 -39.84 0.31
CA PRO A 519 19.35 -40.11 -1.13
C PRO A 519 18.10 -40.88 -1.57
N ASP A 520 17.79 -40.82 -2.88
CA ASP A 520 16.69 -41.58 -3.46
C ASP A 520 16.76 -43.08 -3.11
N GLY A 521 15.66 -43.60 -2.57
CA GLY A 521 15.51 -45.02 -2.21
C GLY A 521 16.09 -45.40 -0.83
N VAL A 522 16.60 -44.44 -0.06
CA VAL A 522 16.96 -44.64 1.35
C VAL A 522 15.88 -44.02 2.22
N ASP A 523 15.44 -44.75 3.25
CA ASP A 523 14.62 -44.21 4.33
C ASP A 523 15.52 -43.98 5.56
N GLY A 524 15.88 -42.72 5.82
CA GLY A 524 16.74 -42.29 6.92
C GLY A 524 16.12 -42.54 8.30
N LEU A 525 14.79 -42.56 8.41
CA LEU A 525 14.08 -42.91 9.63
C LEU A 525 14.18 -44.41 9.90
N ALA A 526 13.94 -45.23 8.88
CA ALA A 526 14.12 -46.68 8.94
C ALA A 526 15.59 -47.07 9.20
N ALA A 527 16.53 -46.30 8.65
CA ALA A 527 17.97 -46.48 8.86
C ALA A 527 18.48 -45.95 10.22
N GLY A 528 17.58 -45.42 11.07
CA GLY A 528 17.92 -45.05 12.44
C GLY A 528 18.76 -43.79 12.58
N TRP A 529 18.75 -42.87 11.60
CA TRP A 529 19.58 -41.66 11.63
C TRP A 529 19.26 -40.69 12.77
N TRP A 530 18.10 -40.86 13.40
CA TRP A 530 17.64 -40.12 14.58
C TRP A 530 18.25 -40.62 15.90
N GLY A 531 18.81 -41.83 15.93
CA GLY A 531 19.52 -42.35 17.10
C GLY A 531 20.99 -41.95 17.03
N GLY A 532 21.47 -41.12 17.96
CA GLY A 532 22.81 -40.51 17.97
C GLY A 532 24.03 -41.45 18.04
N GLY A 533 23.93 -42.68 17.55
CA GLY A 533 25.08 -43.55 17.30
C GLY A 533 25.75 -43.16 15.99
N ALA A 534 27.01 -42.71 16.06
CA ALA A 534 27.85 -42.61 14.88
C ALA A 534 27.87 -43.96 14.15
N PRO A 535 27.69 -44.02 12.82
CA PRO A 535 27.73 -45.28 12.11
C PRO A 535 29.14 -45.88 12.26
N ALA A 536 29.19 -47.12 12.73
CA ALA A 536 30.41 -47.91 12.64
C ALA A 536 30.69 -48.20 11.15
N GLY A 537 31.57 -47.42 10.55
CA GLY A 537 32.17 -47.71 9.25
C GLY A 537 31.71 -46.80 8.10
N GLY A 538 32.65 -46.02 7.57
CA GLY A 538 32.52 -45.30 6.31
C GLY A 538 33.44 -44.08 6.29
N ARG A 539 34.46 -44.09 5.42
CA ARG A 539 35.46 -43.03 5.25
C ARG A 539 34.86 -41.72 4.77
#